data_AF-A0A6J8CVP6-F1
#
_entry.id   AF-A0A6J8CVP6-F1
#
_cell.length_a   1.000
_cell.length_b   1.000
_cell.length_c   1.000
_cell.angle_alpha   90.00
_cell.angle_beta   90.00
_cell.angle_gamma   90.00
#
_symmetry.space_group_name_H-M   'P 1'
#
loop_
_entity.id
_entity.type
_entity.pdbx_description
1 polymer ?
#
loop_
_entity_poly.entity_id
_entity_poly.type
_entity_poly.pdbx_seq_one_letter_code
_entity_poly.pdbx_strand_id
1 'polypeptide(L)'
;MKRLIVKHIRYIFRMTILICLLILVWYGIATNNFFITLFDTNLLELDENHETTDSNINLIARQRSHDKTTNPTEPDENILRKFIEYQHTYERGFYMYSAISIEEETNKFILINGWERKSLLHAKNFTCCVLCKDGTKVFINSTLKSTFDLFDNVALHSVQYTCPVQSSLIQSVSVSIGTHTCKESEQHYIKVESSMRNEYGLAICGKISYGNMNAELILEWFEVQRLLGVDKVLTYTYQLNDQAMAVLEYYESIGYAVIIRDFEYPQQEEIKRSVGEKVESAWSDLQVLIHDCQSRLHGYRYVAVLDKDEFYIPNITKHGFSLKSALNTFFRNDYAGISALVKMHMTSWKPSNESSDLIIGKYLLSTAAVYDNVKIVLPDSQIVLHHYRKCRTDYWFNRWDMSAKQRKVVYDNQSSDDMCFGFRKYYQNDMEIIMERIRDNVLKIRRRLNISQ
;
A
#
# COMPACT_ATOMS: atom_id res chain seq x y z
N MET A 1 24.84 -67.78 28.53
CA MET A 1 25.75 -66.71 28.05
C MET A 1 25.14 -65.83 26.94
N LYS A 2 24.79 -66.35 25.75
CA LYS A 2 24.23 -65.54 24.64
C LYS A 2 22.98 -64.70 24.98
N ARG A 3 22.03 -65.22 25.76
CA ARG A 3 20.84 -64.46 26.20
C ARG A 3 21.16 -63.30 27.17
N LEU A 4 22.23 -63.43 27.95
CA LEU A 4 22.67 -62.39 28.88
C LEU A 4 23.31 -61.21 28.12
N ILE A 5 24.12 -61.54 27.10
CA ILE A 5 24.77 -60.56 26.22
C ILE A 5 23.72 -59.73 25.46
N VAL A 6 22.68 -60.36 24.91
CA VAL A 6 21.60 -59.65 24.21
C VAL A 6 20.82 -58.71 25.15
N LYS A 7 20.61 -59.10 26.42
CA LYS A 7 19.98 -58.22 27.42
C LYS A 7 20.85 -57.00 27.74
N HIS A 8 22.16 -57.17 27.89
CA HIS A 8 23.08 -56.05 28.13
C HIS A 8 23.19 -55.11 26.94
N ILE A 9 23.25 -55.63 25.71
CA ILE A 9 23.27 -54.78 24.50
C ILE A 9 22.00 -53.94 24.40
N ARG A 10 20.81 -54.54 24.65
CA ARG A 10 19.55 -53.79 24.65
C ARG A 10 19.49 -52.72 25.75
N TYR A 11 20.09 -52.99 26.91
CA TYR A 11 20.15 -52.03 28.00
C TYR A 11 21.06 -50.85 27.67
N ILE A 12 22.26 -51.11 27.14
CA ILE A 12 23.20 -50.08 26.69
C ILE A 12 22.56 -49.22 25.60
N PHE A 13 21.91 -49.83 24.61
CA PHE A 13 21.26 -49.09 23.52
C PHE A 13 20.14 -48.17 24.02
N ARG A 14 19.33 -48.62 24.99
CA ARG A 14 18.29 -47.77 25.62
C ARG A 14 18.89 -46.62 26.41
N MET A 15 19.99 -46.84 27.13
CA MET A 15 20.69 -45.78 27.87
C MET A 15 21.32 -44.75 26.92
N THR A 16 21.89 -45.18 25.79
CA THR A 16 22.44 -44.26 24.77
C THR A 16 21.36 -43.37 24.18
N ILE A 17 20.18 -43.92 23.84
CA ILE A 17 19.06 -43.12 23.35
C ILE A 17 18.61 -42.09 24.40
N LEU A 18 18.51 -42.50 25.67
CA LEU A 18 18.10 -41.61 26.75
C LEU A 18 19.09 -40.45 26.95
N ILE A 19 20.39 -40.74 26.89
CA ILE A 19 21.45 -39.72 26.98
C ILE A 19 21.38 -38.75 25.79
N CYS A 20 21.19 -39.24 24.56
CA CYS A 20 21.05 -38.38 23.39
C CYS A 20 19.83 -37.45 23.50
N LEU A 21 18.69 -37.95 24.00
CA LEU A 21 17.50 -37.12 24.21
C LEU A 21 17.72 -36.05 25.29
N LEU A 22 18.42 -36.39 26.38
CA LEU A 22 18.78 -35.41 27.42
C LEU A 22 19.74 -34.33 26.90
N ILE A 23 20.70 -34.70 26.03
CA ILE A 23 21.59 -33.72 25.38
C ILE A 23 20.81 -32.79 24.45
N LEU A 24 19.84 -33.30 23.68
CA LEU A 24 19.00 -32.48 22.80
C LEU A 24 18.10 -31.52 23.59
N VAL A 25 17.51 -31.96 24.70
CA VAL A 25 16.73 -31.10 25.60
C VAL A 25 17.62 -30.03 26.23
N TRP A 26 18.83 -30.39 26.67
CA TRP A 26 19.78 -29.45 27.26
C TRP A 26 20.25 -28.41 26.25
N TYR A 27 20.52 -28.80 25.00
CA TYR A 27 20.83 -27.88 23.91
C TYR A 27 19.66 -26.94 23.58
N GLY A 28 18.41 -27.44 23.56
CA GLY A 28 17.23 -26.61 23.34
C GLY A 28 16.97 -25.58 24.45
N ILE A 29 17.29 -25.93 25.71
CA ILE A 29 17.19 -25.01 26.85
C ILE A 29 18.32 -23.97 26.81
N ALA A 30 19.55 -24.39 26.47
CA ALA A 30 20.70 -23.51 26.35
C ALA A 30 20.53 -22.47 25.23
N THR A 31 19.95 -22.84 24.09
CA THR A 31 19.69 -21.90 22.99
C THR A 31 18.55 -20.92 23.31
N ASN A 32 17.53 -21.33 24.06
CA ASN A 32 16.48 -20.42 24.53
C ASN A 32 17.00 -19.41 25.55
N ASN A 33 17.88 -19.81 26.47
CA ASN A 33 18.50 -18.87 27.42
C ASN A 33 19.48 -17.91 26.72
N PHE A 34 20.21 -18.37 25.69
CA PHE A 34 21.12 -17.51 24.92
C PHE A 34 20.38 -16.40 24.15
N PHE A 35 19.13 -16.65 23.73
CA PHE A 35 18.30 -15.62 23.07
C PHE A 35 17.71 -14.59 24.05
N ILE A 36 17.49 -14.95 25.32
CA ILE A 36 16.99 -14.02 26.34
C ILE A 36 18.10 -13.08 26.83
N THR A 37 19.34 -13.58 26.98
CA THR A 37 20.45 -12.74 27.47
C THR A 37 21.00 -11.77 26.41
N LEU A 38 20.83 -12.06 25.11
CA LEU A 38 21.32 -11.17 24.04
C LEU A 38 20.44 -9.92 23.81
N PHE A 39 19.22 -9.88 24.34
CA PHE A 39 18.32 -8.72 24.20
C PHE A 39 18.38 -7.72 25.38
N ASP A 40 18.97 -8.11 26.50
CA ASP A 40 18.98 -7.28 27.73
C ASP A 40 20.26 -6.44 27.91
N THR A 41 21.23 -6.45 26.98
CA THR A 41 22.56 -5.86 27.22
C THR A 41 23.02 -4.78 26.22
N ASN A 42 22.15 -4.18 25.41
CA ASN A 42 22.55 -3.08 24.50
C ASN A 42 21.62 -1.86 24.48
N LEU A 43 20.88 -1.61 25.57
CA LEU A 43 20.14 -0.37 25.77
C LEU A 43 20.49 0.16 27.17
N LEU A 44 21.63 0.83 27.30
CA LEU A 44 21.97 1.80 28.36
C LEU A 44 23.44 2.20 28.18
N GLU A 45 23.69 3.22 27.36
CA GLU A 45 24.80 4.18 27.50
C GLU A 45 24.76 5.12 26.29
N LEU A 46 24.15 6.29 26.46
CA LEU A 46 24.52 7.52 25.73
C LEU A 46 24.12 8.71 26.62
N ASP A 47 25.11 9.10 27.42
CA ASP A 47 25.48 10.45 27.88
C ASP A 47 24.36 11.47 28.18
N GLU A 48 24.03 11.58 29.48
CA GLU A 48 23.62 12.81 30.12
C GLU A 48 24.86 13.68 30.34
N ASN A 49 25.07 14.70 29.50
CA ASN A 49 25.90 15.86 29.84
C ASN A 49 25.54 17.04 28.93
N HIS A 50 24.63 17.91 29.39
CA HIS A 50 24.87 19.34 29.23
C HIS A 50 24.13 20.16 30.30
N GLU A 51 24.95 20.85 31.10
CA GLU A 51 24.56 21.80 32.11
C GLU A 51 23.70 22.94 31.58
N THR A 52 22.78 23.31 32.45
CA THR A 52 22.00 24.54 32.53
C THR A 52 22.79 25.81 32.23
N THR A 53 22.30 26.60 31.28
CA THR A 53 22.34 28.07 31.39
C THR A 53 21.05 28.66 30.82
N ASP A 54 20.12 28.95 31.74
CA ASP A 54 19.06 29.93 31.53
C ASP A 54 19.68 31.32 31.40
N SER A 55 19.56 31.95 30.24
CA SER A 55 19.22 33.38 30.11
C SER A 55 19.14 33.81 28.63
N ASN A 56 18.07 34.56 28.33
CA ASN A 56 17.89 35.39 27.13
C ASN A 56 17.48 34.72 25.81
N ILE A 57 16.23 34.24 25.72
CA ILE A 57 15.47 34.36 24.46
C ILE A 57 14.05 34.85 24.79
N ASN A 58 13.96 36.15 25.01
CA ASN A 58 12.71 36.91 25.04
C ASN A 58 12.91 38.16 24.19
N LEU A 59 13.32 38.00 22.92
CA LEU A 59 13.59 39.14 22.04
C LEU A 59 13.69 38.82 20.53
N ILE A 60 12.88 37.91 19.98
CA ILE A 60 12.61 37.88 18.52
C ILE A 60 11.13 37.51 18.27
N ALA A 61 10.21 38.30 18.82
CA ALA A 61 8.78 38.23 18.50
C ALA A 61 8.16 39.60 18.17
N ARG A 62 8.99 40.62 17.91
CA ARG A 62 8.54 41.96 17.52
C ARG A 62 9.53 42.60 16.56
N GLN A 63 9.38 42.32 15.26
CA GLN A 63 9.62 43.28 14.18
C GLN A 63 9.47 42.55 12.84
N ARG A 64 8.26 42.61 12.28
CA ARG A 64 7.96 42.68 10.84
C ARG A 64 6.46 42.92 10.68
N SER A 65 6.02 44.08 11.17
CA SER A 65 4.82 44.74 10.67
C SER A 65 5.26 45.77 9.63
N HIS A 66 4.55 45.81 8.50
CA HIS A 66 4.73 46.68 7.34
C HIS A 66 5.73 46.22 6.29
N ASP A 67 5.26 45.34 5.41
CA ASP A 67 5.07 45.80 4.04
C ASP A 67 3.80 45.20 3.43
N LYS A 68 2.92 46.08 2.95
CA LYS A 68 1.64 45.75 2.31
C LYS A 68 1.88 45.72 0.80
N THR A 69 1.83 44.55 0.17
CA THR A 69 1.33 44.43 -1.21
C THR A 69 1.01 42.97 -1.55
N THR A 70 -0.23 42.78 -2.02
CA THR A 70 -0.84 41.60 -2.65
C THR A 70 -0.97 40.33 -1.81
N ASN A 71 -2.14 40.19 -1.16
CA ASN A 71 -2.63 38.95 -0.55
C ASN A 71 -2.64 37.81 -1.58
N PRO A 72 -1.96 36.68 -1.33
CA PRO A 72 -2.41 35.41 -1.86
C PRO A 72 -3.73 35.09 -1.14
N THR A 73 -4.77 34.78 -1.91
CA THR A 73 -6.04 34.27 -1.40
C THR A 73 -5.78 33.17 -0.37
N GLU A 74 -6.18 33.42 0.88
CA GLU A 74 -6.35 32.39 1.90
C GLU A 74 -7.10 31.21 1.26
N PRO A 75 -6.62 29.97 1.42
CA PRO A 75 -7.39 28.81 1.00
C PRO A 75 -8.70 28.84 1.78
N ASP A 76 -9.80 28.89 1.03
CA ASP A 76 -11.17 28.99 1.51
C ASP A 76 -11.42 27.99 2.66
N GLU A 77 -11.49 28.46 3.91
CA GLU A 77 -11.79 27.64 5.09
C GLU A 77 -13.12 26.86 4.92
N ASN A 78 -13.99 27.27 3.98
CA ASN A 78 -15.19 26.50 3.62
C ASN A 78 -14.91 25.20 2.86
N ILE A 79 -13.75 25.00 2.25
CA ILE A 79 -13.42 23.74 1.56
C ILE A 79 -13.02 22.67 2.57
N LEU A 80 -12.26 23.01 3.61
CA LEU A 80 -11.95 22.09 4.71
C LEU A 80 -13.20 21.77 5.55
N ARG A 81 -14.08 22.76 5.80
CA ARG A 81 -15.32 22.54 6.56
C ARG A 81 -16.34 21.68 5.83
N LYS A 82 -16.39 21.73 4.49
CA LYS A 82 -17.28 20.87 3.69
C LYS A 82 -16.87 19.41 3.67
N PHE A 83 -15.62 19.08 3.98
CA PHE A 83 -15.18 17.68 4.07
C PHE A 83 -15.50 17.05 5.44
N ILE A 84 -15.52 17.85 6.51
CA ILE A 84 -15.85 17.41 7.88
C ILE A 84 -17.34 17.03 8.04
N GLU A 85 -18.24 17.50 7.17
CA GLU A 85 -19.66 17.09 7.15
C GLU A 85 -19.92 15.74 6.45
N TYR A 86 -18.92 15.16 5.77
CA TYR A 86 -19.01 13.81 5.20
C TYR A 86 -18.75 12.71 6.25
N GLN A 87 -19.25 12.87 7.49
CA GLN A 87 -19.43 11.74 8.38
C GLN A 87 -20.51 10.82 7.82
N HIS A 88 -20.03 9.96 6.91
CA HIS A 88 -20.44 8.65 6.48
C HIS A 88 -21.81 8.21 7.00
N THR A 89 -22.70 7.84 6.09
CA THR A 89 -23.93 7.11 6.42
C THR A 89 -23.64 5.94 7.34
N TYR A 90 -23.86 6.17 8.63
CA TYR A 90 -23.79 5.14 9.62
C TYR A 90 -25.09 4.35 9.53
N GLU A 91 -25.12 3.37 8.63
CA GLU A 91 -26.17 2.36 8.68
C GLU A 91 -25.61 1.12 9.34
N ARG A 92 -25.89 1.00 10.65
CA ARG A 92 -25.72 -0.24 11.41
C ARG A 92 -24.33 -0.85 11.26
N GLY A 93 -23.24 -0.10 11.30
CA GLY A 93 -21.87 -0.64 11.29
C GLY A 93 -21.19 -0.75 9.92
N PHE A 94 -21.77 -0.17 8.86
CA PHE A 94 -21.07 0.10 7.60
C PHE A 94 -20.67 1.59 7.49
N TYR A 95 -19.47 1.85 6.98
CA TYR A 95 -18.89 3.17 6.77
C TYR A 95 -18.45 3.33 5.32
N MET A 96 -19.15 4.18 4.57
CA MET A 96 -18.91 4.37 3.14
C MET A 96 -17.81 5.40 2.89
N TYR A 97 -16.68 4.99 2.35
CA TYR A 97 -15.57 5.91 2.05
C TYR A 97 -15.71 6.57 0.67
N SER A 98 -15.92 5.78 -0.37
CA SER A 98 -15.98 6.27 -1.75
C SER A 98 -16.93 5.46 -2.61
N ALA A 99 -17.37 6.06 -3.72
CA ALA A 99 -18.19 5.41 -4.73
C ALA A 99 -17.70 5.78 -6.12
N ILE A 100 -17.31 4.78 -6.91
CA ILE A 100 -16.73 4.98 -8.24
C ILE A 100 -17.57 4.28 -9.30
N SER A 101 -18.01 5.00 -10.32
CA SER A 101 -18.67 4.41 -11.49
C SER A 101 -17.65 3.78 -12.41
N ILE A 102 -17.87 2.52 -12.75
CA ILE A 102 -17.10 1.74 -13.69
C ILE A 102 -17.94 1.51 -14.95
N GLU A 103 -17.35 1.81 -16.10
CA GLU A 103 -17.96 1.56 -17.41
C GLU A 103 -17.10 0.58 -18.21
N GLU A 104 -17.57 -0.66 -18.29
CA GLU A 104 -17.07 -1.70 -19.20
C GLU A 104 -17.98 -1.78 -20.43
N GLU A 105 -17.53 -2.43 -21.51
CA GLU A 105 -18.23 -2.43 -22.81
C GLU A 105 -19.71 -2.86 -22.72
N THR A 106 -20.01 -3.82 -21.84
CA THR A 106 -21.35 -4.41 -21.69
C THR A 106 -21.96 -4.21 -20.32
N ASN A 107 -21.16 -3.80 -19.33
CA ASN A 107 -21.55 -3.73 -17.94
C ASN A 107 -21.18 -2.37 -17.37
N LYS A 108 -22.09 -1.82 -16.57
CA LYS A 108 -21.78 -0.65 -15.79
C LYS A 108 -22.23 -0.85 -14.36
N PHE A 109 -21.39 -0.42 -13.44
CA PHE A 109 -21.63 -0.63 -12.02
C PHE A 109 -20.94 0.45 -11.20
N ILE A 110 -21.44 0.64 -9.98
CA ILE A 110 -20.80 1.50 -8.98
C ILE A 110 -20.05 0.58 -8.03
N LEU A 111 -18.75 0.83 -7.83
CA LEU A 111 -17.96 0.24 -6.77
C LEU A 111 -18.04 1.13 -5.54
N ILE A 112 -18.53 0.58 -4.43
CA ILE A 112 -18.57 1.27 -3.15
C ILE A 112 -17.49 0.68 -2.26
N ASN A 113 -16.58 1.54 -1.79
CA ASN A 113 -15.46 1.17 -0.91
C ASN A 113 -15.74 1.69 0.50
N GLY A 114 -15.38 0.90 1.51
CA GLY A 114 -15.62 1.32 2.88
C GLY A 114 -15.23 0.27 3.92
N TRP A 115 -15.77 0.44 5.11
CA TRP A 115 -15.55 -0.45 6.24
C TRP A 115 -16.84 -1.09 6.72
N GLU A 116 -16.78 -2.34 7.19
CA GLU A 116 -17.90 -3.01 7.84
C GLU A 116 -17.47 -3.72 9.13
N ARG A 117 -18.32 -3.69 10.16
CA ARG A 117 -18.12 -4.50 11.37
C ARG A 117 -18.15 -5.99 11.05
N LYS A 118 -17.20 -6.76 11.60
CA LYS A 118 -17.09 -8.22 11.36
C LYS A 118 -18.38 -8.99 11.61
N SER A 119 -19.09 -8.65 12.68
CA SER A 119 -20.35 -9.29 13.08
C SER A 119 -21.48 -9.15 12.05
N LEU A 120 -21.29 -8.32 11.02
CA LEU A 120 -22.28 -8.02 9.99
C LEU A 120 -21.86 -8.52 8.62
N LEU A 121 -20.57 -8.82 8.44
CA LEU A 121 -20.06 -9.49 7.25
C LEU A 121 -20.92 -10.73 6.99
N HIS A 122 -21.44 -10.84 5.77
CA HIS A 122 -22.30 -11.95 5.29
C HIS A 122 -23.71 -12.04 5.90
N ALA A 123 -24.04 -11.25 6.93
CA ALA A 123 -25.35 -11.32 7.58
C ALA A 123 -26.44 -10.52 6.85
N LYS A 124 -26.09 -9.68 5.86
CA LYS A 124 -27.03 -8.71 5.26
C LYS A 124 -26.86 -8.57 3.76
N ASN A 125 -28.01 -8.50 3.07
CA ASN A 125 -28.11 -7.98 1.72
C ASN A 125 -28.17 -6.45 1.82
N PHE A 126 -27.06 -5.77 1.56
CA PHE A 126 -27.11 -4.32 1.38
C PHE A 126 -27.74 -3.99 0.03
N THR A 127 -28.42 -2.86 -0.01
CA THR A 127 -28.96 -2.25 -1.22
C THR A 127 -28.28 -0.91 -1.43
N CYS A 128 -27.92 -0.63 -2.68
CA CYS A 128 -27.45 0.67 -3.10
C CYS A 128 -28.66 1.52 -3.45
N CYS A 129 -28.67 2.71 -2.88
CA CYS A 129 -29.65 3.75 -3.14
C CYS A 129 -29.01 4.80 -4.00
N VAL A 130 -29.37 4.81 -5.28
CA VAL A 130 -28.83 5.76 -6.25
C VAL A 130 -29.77 6.94 -6.35
N LEU A 131 -29.30 8.11 -5.92
CA LEU A 131 -29.97 9.38 -6.13
C LEU A 131 -29.58 9.93 -7.50
N CYS A 132 -30.56 9.95 -8.40
CA CYS A 132 -30.40 10.44 -9.76
C CYS A 132 -30.47 11.98 -9.80
N LYS A 133 -29.98 12.57 -10.88
CA LYS A 133 -29.95 14.02 -11.07
C LYS A 133 -31.34 14.68 -11.04
N ASP A 134 -32.38 13.94 -11.43
CA ASP A 134 -33.78 14.37 -11.40
C ASP A 134 -34.43 14.23 -10.01
N GLY A 135 -33.67 13.82 -8.99
CA GLY A 135 -34.15 13.54 -7.64
C GLY A 135 -34.74 12.14 -7.47
N THR A 136 -34.83 11.34 -8.54
CA THR A 136 -35.35 9.97 -8.46
C THR A 136 -34.40 9.07 -7.68
N LYS A 137 -34.95 8.29 -6.75
CA LYS A 137 -34.19 7.31 -5.96
C LYS A 137 -34.41 5.92 -6.55
N VAL A 138 -33.32 5.26 -6.94
CA VAL A 138 -33.33 3.91 -7.51
C VAL A 138 -32.72 2.93 -6.53
N PHE A 139 -33.44 1.82 -6.32
CA PHE A 139 -33.03 0.72 -5.47
C PHE A 139 -32.32 -0.35 -6.27
N ILE A 140 -31.11 -0.70 -5.85
CA ILE A 140 -30.25 -1.65 -6.55
C ILE A 140 -29.70 -2.64 -5.54
N ASN A 141 -29.84 -3.94 -5.81
CA ASN A 141 -29.20 -4.95 -4.97
C ASN A 141 -27.68 -4.84 -5.10
N SER A 142 -27.00 -4.68 -3.98
CA SER A 142 -25.54 -4.72 -3.96
C SER A 142 -25.05 -6.18 -3.92
N THR A 143 -23.86 -6.42 -4.43
CA THR A 143 -23.15 -7.69 -4.26
C THR A 143 -21.82 -7.40 -3.59
N LEU A 144 -21.49 -8.16 -2.54
CA LEU A 144 -20.18 -8.09 -1.91
C LEU A 144 -19.14 -8.60 -2.91
N LYS A 145 -18.19 -7.75 -3.30
CA LYS A 145 -17.15 -8.07 -4.27
C LYS A 145 -15.86 -8.54 -3.61
N SER A 146 -15.42 -7.84 -2.56
CA SER A 146 -14.17 -8.14 -1.87
C SER A 146 -14.27 -7.79 -0.39
N THR A 147 -13.58 -8.57 0.44
CA THR A 147 -13.34 -8.29 1.86
C THR A 147 -11.87 -8.52 2.17
N PHE A 148 -11.34 -7.73 3.09
CA PHE A 148 -10.03 -7.98 3.68
C PHE A 148 -10.19 -8.49 5.11
N ASP A 149 -9.96 -9.79 5.30
CA ASP A 149 -10.14 -10.50 6.57
C ASP A 149 -8.88 -11.31 6.93
N LEU A 150 -7.72 -10.63 6.97
CA LEU A 150 -6.47 -11.28 7.40
C LEU A 150 -6.36 -11.43 8.92
N PHE A 151 -7.10 -10.64 9.67
CA PHE A 151 -6.96 -10.52 11.12
C PHE A 151 -8.32 -10.65 11.77
N ASP A 152 -8.48 -11.69 12.60
CA ASP A 152 -9.76 -12.01 13.19
C ASP A 152 -10.27 -10.96 14.19
N ASN A 153 -9.37 -10.14 14.77
CA ASN A 153 -9.66 -9.22 15.85
C ASN A 153 -9.86 -7.77 15.38
N VAL A 154 -9.99 -7.52 14.08
CA VAL A 154 -10.23 -6.16 13.60
C VAL A 154 -11.70 -5.81 13.73
N ALA A 155 -12.01 -4.72 14.42
CA ALA A 155 -13.39 -4.28 14.62
C ALA A 155 -14.10 -3.87 13.31
N LEU A 156 -13.34 -3.42 12.31
CA LEU A 156 -13.81 -2.96 11.01
C LEU A 156 -12.96 -3.54 9.87
N HIS A 157 -13.59 -4.27 8.97
CA HIS A 157 -12.95 -4.87 7.80
C HIS A 157 -13.11 -3.95 6.58
N SER A 158 -12.07 -3.89 5.74
CA SER A 158 -12.22 -3.28 4.42
C SER A 158 -13.14 -4.13 3.56
N VAL A 159 -14.10 -3.48 2.93
CA VAL A 159 -15.09 -4.11 2.06
C VAL A 159 -15.25 -3.31 0.77
N GLN A 160 -15.59 -4.02 -0.31
CA GLN A 160 -15.98 -3.44 -1.59
C GLN A 160 -17.29 -4.08 -2.04
N TYR A 161 -18.29 -3.25 -2.37
CA TYR A 161 -19.55 -3.68 -2.93
C TYR A 161 -19.67 -3.23 -4.39
N THR A 162 -20.38 -4.03 -5.19
CA THR A 162 -20.77 -3.70 -6.56
C THR A 162 -22.26 -3.45 -6.63
N CYS A 163 -22.65 -2.33 -7.23
CA CYS A 163 -24.04 -2.00 -7.54
C CYS A 163 -24.21 -1.97 -9.07
N PRO A 164 -24.84 -2.99 -9.70
CA PRO A 164 -25.08 -2.97 -11.14
C PRO A 164 -26.07 -1.87 -11.49
N VAL A 165 -25.70 -0.96 -12.38
CA VAL A 165 -26.54 0.19 -12.75
C VAL A 165 -26.80 0.20 -14.26
N GLN A 166 -27.97 0.66 -14.66
CA GLN A 166 -28.29 0.83 -16.08
C GLN A 166 -27.50 2.01 -16.68
N SER A 167 -27.13 1.91 -17.96
CA SER A 167 -26.25 2.89 -18.62
C SER A 167 -26.73 4.33 -18.60
N SER A 168 -28.04 4.55 -18.49
CA SER A 168 -28.67 5.86 -18.40
C SER A 168 -28.50 6.54 -17.03
N LEU A 169 -28.11 5.80 -15.99
CA LEU A 169 -28.14 6.25 -14.59
C LEU A 169 -26.79 6.72 -14.04
N ILE A 170 -25.72 6.79 -14.83
CA ILE A 170 -24.36 6.96 -14.27
C ILE A 170 -23.91 8.40 -14.16
N GLN A 171 -24.49 9.29 -14.96
CA GLN A 171 -24.03 10.67 -14.98
C GLN A 171 -24.60 11.45 -13.80
N SER A 172 -23.70 11.97 -12.97
CA SER A 172 -24.01 12.89 -11.85
C SER A 172 -24.98 12.31 -10.83
N VAL A 173 -24.69 11.09 -10.38
CA VAL A 173 -25.45 10.43 -9.32
C VAL A 173 -24.71 10.44 -8.01
N SER A 174 -25.47 10.36 -6.93
CA SER A 174 -24.96 10.11 -5.59
C SER A 174 -25.49 8.78 -5.10
N VAL A 175 -24.74 8.09 -4.26
CA VAL A 175 -25.14 6.77 -3.74
C VAL A 175 -25.08 6.76 -2.23
N SER A 176 -26.03 6.05 -1.63
CA SER A 176 -25.98 5.64 -0.23
C SER A 176 -26.14 4.13 -0.13
N ILE A 177 -25.78 3.55 1.01
CA ILE A 177 -26.12 2.15 1.33
C ILE A 177 -27.28 2.13 2.32
N GLY A 178 -28.24 1.24 2.06
CA GLY A 178 -29.39 0.98 2.91
C GLY A 178 -29.71 -0.50 2.97
N THR A 179 -30.50 -0.91 3.97
CA THR A 179 -30.91 -2.33 4.11
C THR A 179 -32.22 -2.66 3.39
N HIS A 180 -33.18 -1.73 3.36
CA HIS A 180 -34.52 -1.97 2.78
C HIS A 180 -35.12 -0.72 2.13
N THR A 181 -34.78 0.47 2.63
CA THR A 181 -35.29 1.75 2.13
C THR A 181 -34.14 2.75 1.95
N CYS A 182 -34.30 3.65 0.99
CA CYS A 182 -33.37 4.75 0.75
C CYS A 182 -33.54 5.83 1.80
N LYS A 183 -32.43 6.49 2.14
CA LYS A 183 -32.47 7.61 3.07
C LYS A 183 -33.21 8.78 2.43
N GLU A 184 -33.98 9.49 3.25
CA GLU A 184 -34.66 10.68 2.79
C GLU A 184 -33.72 11.85 2.57
N SER A 185 -32.83 12.10 3.53
CA SER A 185 -31.88 13.19 3.47
C SER A 185 -30.74 12.92 2.48
N GLU A 186 -30.47 13.91 1.62
CA GLU A 186 -29.38 13.89 0.63
C GLU A 186 -27.99 13.88 1.27
N GLN A 187 -27.86 14.36 2.52
CA GLN A 187 -26.59 14.35 3.27
C GLN A 187 -26.02 12.93 3.47
N HIS A 188 -26.86 11.92 3.27
CA HIS A 188 -26.49 10.51 3.36
C HIS A 188 -25.96 9.93 2.03
N TYR A 189 -25.90 10.73 0.97
CA TYR A 189 -25.42 10.25 -0.31
C TYR A 189 -24.03 10.83 -0.58
N ILE A 190 -23.10 9.97 -1.00
CA ILE A 190 -21.82 10.42 -1.51
C ILE A 190 -21.89 10.52 -3.02
N LYS A 191 -21.21 11.52 -3.57
CA LYS A 191 -21.12 11.69 -5.01
C LYS A 191 -20.41 10.47 -5.62
N VAL A 192 -20.96 9.94 -6.70
CA VAL A 192 -20.28 8.90 -7.48
C VAL A 192 -19.29 9.58 -8.42
N GLU A 193 -18.03 9.20 -8.31
CA GLU A 193 -16.96 9.69 -9.17
C GLU A 193 -16.71 8.73 -10.34
N SER A 194 -16.24 9.23 -11.47
CA SER A 194 -15.91 8.38 -12.61
C SER A 194 -14.48 7.85 -12.52
N SER A 195 -14.28 6.59 -12.91
CA SER A 195 -12.93 6.07 -13.05
C SER A 195 -12.16 6.80 -14.14
N MET A 196 -10.88 7.02 -13.89
CA MET A 196 -9.93 7.51 -14.87
C MET A 196 -9.61 6.41 -15.89
N ARG A 197 -9.48 6.79 -17.16
CA ARG A 197 -9.26 5.84 -18.26
C ARG A 197 -7.98 6.16 -19.02
N ASN A 198 -7.18 5.12 -19.24
CA ASN A 198 -6.07 5.08 -20.17
C ASN A 198 -5.80 3.60 -20.53
N GLU A 199 -6.44 3.12 -21.61
CA GLU A 199 -6.46 1.70 -22.00
C GLU A 199 -5.09 1.13 -22.40
N TYR A 200 -4.09 1.99 -22.52
CA TYR A 200 -2.69 1.62 -22.77
C TYR A 200 -1.75 2.10 -21.65
N GLY A 201 -2.33 2.61 -20.56
CA GLY A 201 -1.63 3.23 -19.47
C GLY A 201 -1.21 2.25 -18.37
N LEU A 202 -0.14 2.60 -17.69
CA LEU A 202 0.28 2.04 -16.41
C LEU A 202 0.07 3.10 -15.34
N ALA A 203 -0.72 2.77 -14.32
CA ALA A 203 -0.87 3.62 -13.15
C ALA A 203 -0.35 2.94 -11.88
N ILE A 204 -0.01 3.77 -10.90
CA ILE A 204 0.40 3.33 -9.57
C ILE A 204 -0.60 3.83 -8.54
N CYS A 205 -1.08 2.91 -7.72
CA CYS A 205 -1.61 3.16 -6.40
C CYS A 205 -0.46 3.32 -5.41
N GLY A 206 -0.05 4.56 -5.19
CA GLY A 206 0.94 4.90 -4.17
C GLY A 206 0.29 4.81 -2.80
N LYS A 207 0.86 4.02 -1.90
CA LYS A 207 0.38 3.98 -0.51
C LYS A 207 0.35 5.36 0.14
N ILE A 208 -0.53 5.48 1.14
CA ILE A 208 -0.72 6.72 1.89
C ILE A 208 0.60 7.26 2.43
N SER A 209 0.81 8.56 2.24
CA SER A 209 1.96 9.32 2.73
C SER A 209 1.54 10.07 3.99
N TYR A 210 2.28 9.92 5.09
CA TYR A 210 1.87 10.50 6.37
C TYR A 210 3.04 10.89 7.27
N GLY A 211 2.77 11.82 8.19
CA GLY A 211 3.74 12.27 9.19
C GLY A 211 4.97 12.91 8.55
N ASN A 212 6.14 12.62 9.12
CA ASN A 212 7.41 13.17 8.65
C ASN A 212 8.08 12.25 7.61
N MET A 213 7.79 12.46 6.33
CA MET A 213 8.46 11.75 5.23
C MET A 213 9.59 12.59 4.62
N ASN A 214 10.64 11.91 4.15
CA ASN A 214 11.73 12.56 3.43
C ASN A 214 11.26 12.99 2.03
N ALA A 215 11.21 14.30 1.79
CA ALA A 215 10.75 14.89 0.54
C ALA A 215 11.65 14.52 -0.67
N GLU A 216 12.97 14.44 -0.48
CA GLU A 216 13.90 14.03 -1.54
C GLU A 216 13.65 12.58 -1.97
N LEU A 217 13.37 11.67 -1.03
CA LEU A 217 13.05 10.27 -1.35
C LEU A 217 11.76 10.17 -2.16
N ILE A 218 10.72 10.94 -1.79
CA ILE A 218 9.47 11.00 -2.55
C ILE A 218 9.72 11.55 -3.95
N LEU A 219 10.51 12.62 -4.07
CA LEU A 219 10.88 13.24 -5.34
C LEU A 219 11.58 12.24 -6.26
N GLU A 220 12.62 11.56 -5.76
CA GLU A 220 13.32 10.53 -6.51
C GLU A 220 12.39 9.38 -6.89
N TRP A 221 11.49 8.97 -6.00
CA TRP A 221 10.51 7.93 -6.30
C TRP A 221 9.64 8.30 -7.49
N PHE A 222 9.05 9.50 -7.52
CA PHE A 222 8.24 9.95 -8.64
C PHE A 222 9.04 10.02 -9.95
N GLU A 223 10.28 10.51 -9.91
CA GLU A 223 11.14 10.56 -11.10
C GLU A 223 11.50 9.18 -11.63
N VAL A 224 11.77 8.20 -10.76
CA VAL A 224 11.97 6.81 -11.18
C VAL A 224 10.70 6.28 -11.85
N GLN A 225 9.52 6.41 -11.23
CA GLN A 225 8.27 5.94 -11.82
C GLN A 225 8.01 6.58 -13.19
N ARG A 226 8.28 7.88 -13.32
CA ARG A 226 8.08 8.63 -14.56
C ARG A 226 9.04 8.16 -15.66
N LEU A 227 10.32 7.97 -15.33
CA LEU A 227 11.30 7.41 -16.26
C LEU A 227 10.89 6.01 -16.72
N LEU A 228 10.29 5.23 -15.82
CA LEU A 228 9.85 3.87 -16.09
C LEU A 228 8.57 3.77 -16.94
N GLY A 229 8.02 4.91 -17.35
CA GLY A 229 6.85 4.99 -18.22
C GLY A 229 5.52 4.75 -17.50
N VAL A 230 5.46 5.02 -16.20
CA VAL A 230 4.19 5.16 -15.48
C VAL A 230 3.51 6.43 -15.97
N ASP A 231 2.19 6.36 -16.23
CA ASP A 231 1.40 7.46 -16.78
C ASP A 231 0.68 8.27 -15.69
N LYS A 232 0.38 7.63 -14.56
CA LYS A 232 -0.38 8.24 -13.46
C LYS A 232 0.00 7.64 -12.12
N VAL A 233 0.09 8.48 -11.10
CA VAL A 233 0.13 8.05 -9.70
C VAL A 233 -1.10 8.58 -8.99
N LEU A 234 -1.84 7.72 -8.30
CA LEU A 234 -2.83 8.14 -7.31
C LEU A 234 -2.28 7.80 -5.92
N THR A 235 -2.34 8.75 -4.99
CA THR A 235 -1.92 8.53 -3.62
C THR A 235 -2.75 9.34 -2.64
N TYR A 236 -2.58 9.05 -1.36
CA TYR A 236 -3.34 9.65 -0.26
C TYR A 236 -2.38 10.33 0.70
N THR A 237 -2.85 11.35 1.43
CA THR A 237 -2.07 11.98 2.49
C THR A 237 -2.81 11.98 3.82
N TYR A 238 -2.04 11.92 4.92
CA TYR A 238 -2.56 12.16 6.27
C TYR A 238 -1.49 12.85 7.12
N GLN A 239 -1.75 14.09 7.55
CA GLN A 239 -0.84 14.85 8.41
C GLN A 239 0.63 14.82 7.90
N LEU A 240 0.81 15.04 6.60
CA LEU A 240 2.11 14.99 5.94
C LEU A 240 2.85 16.32 6.14
N ASN A 241 4.18 16.28 6.34
CA ASN A 241 4.98 17.50 6.44
C ASN A 241 4.97 18.33 5.13
N ASP A 242 5.18 19.64 5.27
CA ASP A 242 5.08 20.61 4.18
C ASP A 242 6.04 20.32 3.02
N GLN A 243 7.27 19.89 3.29
CA GLN A 243 8.26 19.61 2.24
C GLN A 243 7.85 18.42 1.38
N ALA A 244 7.37 17.34 2.00
CA ALA A 244 6.86 16.16 1.32
C ALA A 244 5.58 16.50 0.55
N MET A 245 4.69 17.31 1.14
CA MET A 245 3.48 17.77 0.47
C MET A 245 3.81 18.61 -0.77
N ALA A 246 4.78 19.53 -0.69
CA ALA A 246 5.21 20.34 -1.83
C ALA A 246 5.68 19.51 -3.03
N VAL A 247 6.30 18.34 -2.79
CA VAL A 247 6.65 17.40 -3.86
C VAL A 247 5.41 16.78 -4.49
N LEU A 248 4.45 16.34 -3.68
CA LEU A 248 3.18 15.78 -4.17
C LEU A 248 2.40 16.80 -5.01
N GLU A 249 2.33 18.04 -4.54
CA GLU A 249 1.66 19.15 -5.22
C GLU A 249 2.35 19.53 -6.52
N TYR A 250 3.68 19.46 -6.57
CA TYR A 250 4.40 19.64 -7.82
C TYR A 250 3.96 18.62 -8.88
N TYR A 251 3.88 17.32 -8.53
CA TYR A 251 3.46 16.30 -9.47
C TYR A 251 1.97 16.34 -9.81
N GLU A 252 1.13 16.80 -8.88
CA GLU A 252 -0.28 17.08 -9.16
C GLU A 252 -0.42 18.25 -10.14
N SER A 253 0.32 19.34 -9.95
CA SER A 253 0.24 20.56 -10.77
C SER A 253 0.60 20.34 -12.24
N ILE A 254 1.47 19.37 -12.53
CA ILE A 254 1.84 18.98 -13.90
C ILE A 254 0.96 17.85 -14.44
N GLY A 255 -0.09 17.48 -13.72
CA GLY A 255 -1.04 16.43 -14.09
C GLY A 255 -0.44 15.03 -14.05
N TYR A 256 0.66 14.78 -13.35
CA TYR A 256 1.26 13.45 -13.24
C TYR A 256 0.68 12.63 -12.08
N ALA A 257 0.31 13.30 -10.99
CA ALA A 257 -0.28 12.68 -9.81
C ALA A 257 -1.72 13.15 -9.54
N VAL A 258 -2.46 12.35 -8.78
CA VAL A 258 -3.72 12.73 -8.12
C VAL A 258 -3.53 12.51 -6.62
N ILE A 259 -3.74 13.56 -5.83
CA ILE A 259 -3.50 13.52 -4.39
C ILE A 259 -4.84 13.65 -3.66
N ILE A 260 -5.28 12.57 -3.02
CA ILE A 260 -6.43 12.60 -2.12
C ILE A 260 -5.92 13.06 -0.75
N ARG A 261 -6.23 14.31 -0.40
CA ARG A 261 -5.75 14.96 0.81
C ARG A 261 -6.58 14.56 2.03
N ASP A 262 -5.95 14.71 3.19
CA ASP A 262 -6.57 14.61 4.52
C ASP A 262 -7.48 13.39 4.64
N PHE A 263 -6.92 12.24 4.29
CA PHE A 263 -7.64 10.99 4.41
C PHE A 263 -8.06 10.75 5.87
N GLU A 264 -9.35 10.56 6.12
CA GLU A 264 -9.88 10.30 7.46
C GLU A 264 -10.33 8.84 7.61
N TYR A 265 -9.97 8.23 8.74
CA TYR A 265 -10.50 6.94 9.13
C TYR A 265 -11.79 7.14 9.95
N PRO A 266 -12.72 6.17 9.95
CA PRO A 266 -13.84 6.18 10.87
C PRO A 266 -13.36 6.32 12.33
N GLN A 267 -13.61 7.47 12.95
CA GLN A 267 -13.34 7.68 14.37
C GLN A 267 -14.52 7.12 15.17
N GLN A 268 -14.32 5.98 15.83
CA GLN A 268 -15.24 5.50 16.87
C GLN A 268 -14.61 5.77 18.23
N GLU A 269 -15.41 6.22 19.21
CA GLU A 269 -14.95 6.36 20.60
C GLU A 269 -14.35 5.05 21.15
N GLU A 270 -14.85 3.90 20.67
CA GLU A 270 -14.36 2.55 20.99
C GLU A 270 -13.05 2.17 20.27
N ILE A 271 -12.75 2.80 19.13
CA ILE A 271 -11.58 2.48 18.29
C ILE A 271 -10.74 3.75 18.15
N LYS A 272 -9.91 4.03 19.15
CA LYS A 272 -8.87 5.04 19.03
C LYS A 272 -7.88 4.58 17.95
N ARG A 273 -7.92 5.24 16.79
CA ARG A 273 -6.98 5.02 15.70
C ARG A 273 -6.01 6.18 15.64
N SER A 274 -4.73 5.87 15.55
CA SER A 274 -3.70 6.84 15.17
C SER A 274 -2.91 6.27 13.99
N VAL A 275 -2.52 7.13 13.06
CA VAL A 275 -1.69 6.71 11.93
C VAL A 275 -0.26 6.49 12.42
N GLY A 276 0.24 5.28 12.22
CA GLY A 276 1.60 4.88 12.63
C GLY A 276 1.63 3.95 13.83
N GLU A 277 0.55 3.82 14.61
CA GLU A 277 0.42 2.70 15.54
C GLU A 277 0.18 1.43 14.73
N LYS A 278 0.99 0.39 14.97
CA LYS A 278 0.84 -0.94 14.37
C LYS A 278 -0.38 -1.67 14.97
N VAL A 279 -1.55 -1.06 14.92
CA VAL A 279 -2.81 -1.70 15.29
C VAL A 279 -3.28 -2.49 14.08
N GLU A 280 -3.85 -3.68 14.31
CA GLU A 280 -4.35 -4.54 13.24
C GLU A 280 -5.36 -3.81 12.31
N SER A 281 -6.10 -2.83 12.85
CA SER A 281 -7.02 -1.97 12.07
C SER A 281 -6.35 -1.15 10.98
N ALA A 282 -5.07 -0.77 11.16
CA ALA A 282 -4.32 -0.01 10.16
C ALA A 282 -4.20 -0.78 8.83
N TRP A 283 -4.22 -2.12 8.87
CA TRP A 283 -4.21 -2.92 7.64
C TRP A 283 -5.53 -2.86 6.89
N SER A 284 -6.68 -2.98 7.57
CA SER A 284 -7.99 -2.79 6.92
C SER A 284 -8.11 -1.40 6.31
N ASP A 285 -7.63 -0.41 7.04
CA ASP A 285 -7.59 0.99 6.67
C ASP A 285 -6.79 1.24 5.38
N LEU A 286 -5.57 0.70 5.30
CA LEU A 286 -4.77 0.73 4.07
C LEU A 286 -5.46 0.01 2.90
N GLN A 287 -6.25 -1.02 3.19
CA GLN A 287 -6.93 -1.79 2.14
C GLN A 287 -8.13 -1.06 1.55
N VAL A 288 -8.84 -0.24 2.33
CA VAL A 288 -9.89 0.64 1.76
C VAL A 288 -9.28 1.62 0.75
N LEU A 289 -8.10 2.16 1.05
CA LEU A 289 -7.37 3.05 0.15
C LEU A 289 -6.92 2.36 -1.13
N ILE A 290 -6.49 1.10 -1.03
CA ILE A 290 -6.14 0.28 -2.19
C ILE A 290 -7.39 0.05 -3.05
N HIS A 291 -8.52 -0.38 -2.45
CA HIS A 291 -9.78 -0.58 -3.16
C HIS A 291 -10.27 0.70 -3.86
N ASP A 292 -10.22 1.85 -3.18
CA ASP A 292 -10.58 3.14 -3.76
C ASP A 292 -9.66 3.50 -4.94
N CYS A 293 -8.35 3.34 -4.75
CA CYS A 293 -7.38 3.69 -5.77
C CYS A 293 -7.56 2.86 -7.04
N GLN A 294 -7.74 1.54 -6.88
CA GLN A 294 -8.00 0.64 -8.00
C GLN A 294 -9.29 0.99 -8.72
N SER A 295 -10.35 1.32 -7.96
CA SER A 295 -11.63 1.73 -8.53
C SER A 295 -11.46 3.00 -9.36
N ARG A 296 -10.76 4.00 -8.83
CA ARG A 296 -10.45 5.27 -9.53
C ARG A 296 -9.55 5.07 -10.75
N LEU A 297 -8.65 4.09 -10.72
CA LEU A 297 -7.74 3.77 -11.83
C LEU A 297 -8.22 2.60 -12.69
N HIS A 298 -9.49 2.19 -12.59
CA HIS A 298 -9.98 0.98 -13.23
C HIS A 298 -9.83 0.97 -14.75
N GLY A 299 -9.87 2.15 -15.38
CA GLY A 299 -9.71 2.26 -16.83
C GLY A 299 -8.26 2.21 -17.31
N TYR A 300 -7.28 1.93 -16.45
CA TYR A 300 -5.88 1.72 -16.86
C TYR A 300 -5.63 0.26 -17.20
N ARG A 301 -4.79 0.00 -18.20
CA ARG A 301 -4.37 -1.36 -18.58
C ARG A 301 -3.68 -2.10 -17.45
N TYR A 302 -2.81 -1.38 -16.74
CA TYR A 302 -2.04 -1.91 -15.64
C TYR A 302 -2.19 -0.98 -14.43
N VAL A 303 -2.48 -1.56 -13.27
CA VAL A 303 -2.46 -0.86 -11.99
C VAL A 303 -1.54 -1.63 -11.05
N ALA A 304 -0.56 -0.94 -10.49
CA ALA A 304 0.34 -1.51 -9.49
C ALA A 304 0.17 -0.81 -8.15
N VAL A 305 0.22 -1.54 -7.04
CA VAL A 305 0.29 -0.95 -5.70
C VAL A 305 1.73 -0.94 -5.24
N LEU A 306 2.23 0.23 -4.84
CA LEU A 306 3.62 0.43 -4.45
C LEU A 306 3.75 1.34 -3.23
N ASP A 307 4.66 0.97 -2.34
CA ASP A 307 5.20 1.86 -1.32
C ASP A 307 6.22 2.84 -1.95
N LYS A 308 6.49 3.97 -1.25
CA LYS A 308 7.41 5.03 -1.74
C LYS A 308 8.89 4.63 -1.67
N ASP A 309 9.19 3.50 -1.03
CA ASP A 309 10.50 2.87 -0.96
C ASP A 309 10.62 1.66 -1.91
N GLU A 310 9.60 1.39 -2.73
CA GLU A 310 9.55 0.25 -3.66
C GLU A 310 9.60 0.67 -5.13
N PHE A 311 10.31 -0.12 -5.95
CA PHE A 311 10.47 0.10 -7.39
C PHE A 311 10.31 -1.21 -8.16
N TYR A 312 9.63 -1.18 -9.30
CA TYR A 312 9.73 -2.25 -10.30
C TYR A 312 10.79 -1.87 -11.32
N ILE A 313 11.88 -2.63 -11.41
CA ILE A 313 12.96 -2.37 -12.36
C ILE A 313 12.89 -3.41 -13.47
N PRO A 314 12.57 -3.03 -14.72
CA PRO A 314 12.65 -3.94 -15.84
C PRO A 314 14.12 -4.23 -16.17
N ASN A 315 14.40 -5.35 -16.82
CA ASN A 315 15.69 -5.54 -17.48
C ASN A 315 15.82 -4.49 -18.60
N ILE A 316 16.64 -3.47 -18.38
CA ILE A 316 16.73 -2.31 -19.30
C ILE A 316 17.33 -2.73 -20.64
N THR A 317 18.25 -3.70 -20.64
CA THR A 317 18.85 -4.21 -21.88
C THR A 317 17.80 -4.86 -22.79
N LYS A 318 16.78 -5.51 -22.21
CA LYS A 318 15.74 -6.23 -22.95
C LYS A 318 14.51 -5.37 -23.26
N HIS A 319 14.09 -4.52 -22.32
CA HIS A 319 12.81 -3.81 -22.37
C HIS A 319 12.95 -2.28 -22.42
N GLY A 320 14.19 -1.77 -22.43
CA GLY A 320 14.46 -0.36 -22.17
C GLY A 320 13.95 0.05 -20.78
N PHE A 321 13.71 1.34 -20.60
CA PHE A 321 13.11 1.86 -19.37
C PHE A 321 11.61 1.57 -19.26
N SER A 322 10.95 0.98 -20.26
CA SER A 322 9.48 0.88 -20.25
C SER A 322 8.99 -0.33 -19.45
N LEU A 323 8.42 -0.07 -18.26
CA LEU A 323 7.69 -1.10 -17.52
C LEU A 323 6.54 -1.68 -18.33
N LYS A 324 5.81 -0.84 -19.08
CA LYS A 324 4.75 -1.30 -20.00
C LYS A 324 5.28 -2.30 -21.02
N SER A 325 6.46 -2.10 -21.59
CA SER A 325 7.06 -3.06 -22.52
C SER A 325 7.40 -4.40 -21.85
N ALA A 326 7.86 -4.38 -20.61
CA ALA A 326 8.09 -5.59 -19.83
C ALA A 326 6.76 -6.31 -19.54
N LEU A 327 5.77 -5.60 -18.99
CA LEU A 327 4.44 -6.13 -18.67
C LEU A 327 3.72 -6.70 -19.91
N ASN A 328 3.78 -6.01 -21.05
CA ASN A 328 3.23 -6.49 -22.32
C ASN A 328 3.91 -7.77 -22.83
N THR A 329 5.15 -8.05 -22.41
CA THR A 329 5.83 -9.31 -22.74
C THR A 329 5.35 -10.43 -21.83
N PHE A 330 5.16 -10.14 -20.54
CA PHE A 330 4.71 -11.12 -19.56
C PHE A 330 3.25 -11.50 -19.77
N PHE A 331 2.35 -10.53 -19.93
CA PHE A 331 0.90 -10.77 -20.03
C PHE A 331 0.41 -11.28 -21.39
N ARG A 332 1.31 -11.72 -22.30
CA ARG A 332 0.90 -12.30 -23.59
C ARG A 332 0.11 -13.60 -23.47
N ASN A 333 0.11 -14.24 -22.30
CA ASN A 333 -0.49 -15.57 -22.07
C ASN A 333 -1.71 -15.53 -21.14
N ASP A 334 -2.47 -14.42 -21.11
CA ASP A 334 -3.70 -14.26 -20.31
C ASP A 334 -3.49 -14.54 -18.81
N TYR A 335 -2.33 -14.21 -18.26
CA TYR A 335 -2.09 -14.36 -16.83
C TYR A 335 -2.96 -13.40 -16.04
N ALA A 336 -3.58 -13.89 -14.97
CA ALA A 336 -4.30 -13.01 -14.06
C ALA A 336 -3.36 -12.12 -13.24
N GLY A 337 -2.06 -12.45 -13.14
CA GLY A 337 -1.07 -11.68 -12.39
C GLY A 337 0.39 -12.11 -12.60
N ILE A 338 1.33 -11.27 -12.18
CA ILE A 338 2.77 -11.53 -12.18
C ILE A 338 3.33 -11.36 -10.78
N SER A 339 4.01 -12.38 -10.27
CA SER A 339 4.81 -12.33 -9.05
C SER A 339 6.25 -11.87 -9.33
N ALA A 340 6.77 -10.93 -8.54
CA ALA A 340 8.19 -10.54 -8.57
C ALA A 340 8.84 -10.70 -7.19
N LEU A 341 10.12 -11.10 -7.17
CA LEU A 341 10.94 -11.14 -5.96
C LEU A 341 11.35 -9.71 -5.57
N VAL A 342 11.20 -9.40 -4.28
CA VAL A 342 11.51 -8.09 -3.72
C VAL A 342 12.91 -8.09 -3.12
N LYS A 343 13.73 -7.11 -3.50
CA LYS A 343 14.94 -6.74 -2.76
C LYS A 343 14.67 -5.47 -1.97
N MET A 344 15.16 -5.42 -0.74
CA MET A 344 14.97 -4.26 0.14
C MET A 344 16.18 -3.33 0.05
N HIS A 345 15.89 -2.03 0.01
CA HIS A 345 16.87 -0.95 0.10
C HIS A 345 16.80 -0.38 1.52
N MET A 346 17.94 -0.36 2.23
CA MET A 346 17.99 0.03 3.65
C MET A 346 18.69 1.37 3.81
N THR A 347 17.91 2.43 4.00
CA THR A 347 18.41 3.81 4.20
C THR A 347 18.94 4.06 5.61
N SER A 348 18.66 3.16 6.56
CA SER A 348 19.17 3.23 7.94
C SER A 348 20.61 2.75 8.09
N TRP A 349 21.24 2.29 7.01
CA TRP A 349 22.61 1.79 7.01
C TRP A 349 23.61 2.91 6.72
N LYS A 350 24.91 2.63 6.82
CA LYS A 350 25.91 3.57 6.32
C LYS A 350 25.75 3.68 4.79
N PRO A 351 25.74 4.90 4.21
CA PRO A 351 25.70 5.07 2.77
C PRO A 351 26.82 4.26 2.08
N SER A 352 26.44 3.49 1.07
CA SER A 352 27.38 2.80 0.20
C SER A 352 28.15 3.73 -0.74
N ASN A 353 27.56 4.88 -1.04
CA ASN A 353 28.14 5.91 -1.88
C ASN A 353 27.82 7.29 -1.29
N GLU A 354 28.63 7.74 -0.33
CA GLU A 354 28.48 9.04 0.32
C GLU A 354 28.55 10.22 -0.67
N SER A 355 29.18 10.03 -1.83
CA SER A 355 29.33 11.07 -2.87
C SER A 355 28.11 11.24 -3.77
N SER A 356 27.09 10.37 -3.65
CA SER A 356 25.87 10.50 -4.44
C SER A 356 25.03 11.70 -3.98
N ASP A 357 24.63 12.54 -4.92
CA ASP A 357 23.69 13.65 -4.67
C ASP A 357 22.23 13.20 -4.53
N LEU A 358 21.96 11.94 -4.88
CA LEU A 358 20.65 11.28 -4.77
C LEU A 358 20.63 10.32 -3.57
N ILE A 359 19.54 10.33 -2.81
CA ILE A 359 19.30 9.43 -1.67
C ILE A 359 19.31 7.97 -2.09
N ILE A 360 18.55 7.58 -3.11
CA ILE A 360 18.52 6.19 -3.58
C ILE A 360 19.94 5.77 -4.00
N GLY A 361 20.64 6.68 -4.70
CA GLY A 361 22.03 6.56 -5.12
C GLY A 361 23.01 6.29 -3.96
N LYS A 362 22.80 6.93 -2.79
CA LYS A 362 23.63 6.77 -1.59
C LYS A 362 23.60 5.34 -1.05
N TYR A 363 22.48 4.62 -1.18
CA TYR A 363 22.33 3.26 -0.63
C TYR A 363 22.02 2.21 -1.71
N LEU A 364 22.52 2.39 -2.94
CA LEU A 364 22.34 1.44 -4.04
C LEU A 364 22.88 0.03 -3.74
N LEU A 365 23.87 -0.11 -2.85
CA LEU A 365 24.30 -1.44 -2.41
C LEU A 365 23.23 -2.04 -1.49
N SER A 366 22.33 -2.82 -2.09
CA SER A 366 21.31 -3.60 -1.39
C SER A 366 21.94 -4.76 -0.59
N THR A 367 21.26 -5.18 0.46
CA THR A 367 21.47 -6.52 1.01
C THR A 367 21.16 -7.60 -0.02
N ALA A 368 21.71 -8.81 0.17
CA ALA A 368 21.17 -9.99 -0.51
C ALA A 368 19.66 -10.05 -0.27
N ALA A 369 18.87 -10.57 -1.22
CA ALA A 369 17.42 -10.68 -1.05
C ALA A 369 17.11 -11.43 0.26
N VAL A 370 16.62 -10.71 1.27
CA VAL A 370 16.39 -11.27 2.60
C VAL A 370 15.03 -12.00 2.67
N TYR A 371 14.14 -11.78 1.69
CA TYR A 371 12.77 -12.28 1.71
C TYR A 371 12.23 -12.71 0.34
N ASP A 372 11.57 -13.87 0.30
CA ASP A 372 10.66 -14.30 -0.78
C ASP A 372 9.32 -13.56 -0.66
N ASN A 373 9.34 -12.23 -0.72
CA ASN A 373 8.11 -11.46 -0.83
C ASN A 373 7.72 -11.42 -2.30
N VAL A 374 6.50 -11.89 -2.58
CA VAL A 374 5.90 -11.84 -3.91
C VAL A 374 5.06 -10.57 -4.02
N LYS A 375 5.35 -9.76 -5.05
CA LYS A 375 4.52 -8.63 -5.48
C LYS A 375 3.71 -8.99 -6.70
N ILE A 376 2.41 -8.73 -6.68
CA ILE A 376 1.53 -9.06 -7.81
C ILE A 376 1.16 -7.81 -8.61
N VAL A 377 1.53 -7.78 -9.90
CA VAL A 377 0.94 -6.86 -10.89
C VAL A 377 -0.16 -7.62 -11.61
N LEU A 378 -1.32 -7.00 -11.84
CA LEU A 378 -2.48 -7.66 -12.44
C LEU A 378 -2.89 -6.93 -13.73
N PRO A 379 -3.26 -7.65 -14.80
CA PRO A 379 -3.97 -7.06 -15.91
C PRO A 379 -5.44 -6.89 -15.51
N ASP A 380 -5.97 -5.71 -15.75
CA ASP A 380 -7.29 -5.29 -15.30
C ASP A 380 -7.37 -5.19 -13.75
N SER A 381 -7.78 -4.02 -13.27
CA SER A 381 -7.76 -3.53 -11.87
C SER A 381 -8.55 -4.34 -10.82
N GLN A 382 -8.94 -5.59 -11.10
CA GLN A 382 -10.04 -6.25 -10.39
C GLN A 382 -9.63 -7.01 -9.11
N ILE A 383 -8.35 -7.30 -8.88
CA ILE A 383 -7.82 -7.95 -7.66
C ILE A 383 -6.53 -7.19 -7.26
N VAL A 384 -6.00 -7.29 -6.04
CA VAL A 384 -4.60 -6.91 -5.68
C VAL A 384 -4.14 -7.79 -4.53
N LEU A 385 -2.89 -8.25 -4.59
CA LEU A 385 -2.17 -8.83 -3.45
C LEU A 385 -0.85 -8.08 -3.27
N HIS A 386 -0.74 -7.37 -2.15
CA HIS A 386 0.31 -6.38 -1.91
C HIS A 386 1.62 -6.99 -1.36
N HIS A 387 1.55 -8.07 -0.59
CA HIS A 387 2.71 -8.80 -0.05
C HIS A 387 2.27 -10.23 0.26
N TYR A 388 2.98 -11.24 -0.25
CA TYR A 388 2.83 -12.62 0.23
C TYR A 388 4.12 -13.08 0.90
N ARG A 389 3.99 -13.66 2.09
CA ARG A 389 5.10 -14.31 2.77
C ARG A 389 5.08 -15.79 2.39
N LYS A 390 6.07 -16.21 1.58
CA LYS A 390 6.43 -17.61 1.25
C LYS A 390 5.70 -18.25 0.05
N CYS A 391 6.48 -18.62 -0.97
CA CYS A 391 6.14 -19.69 -1.91
C CYS A 391 6.37 -21.05 -1.22
N ARG A 392 5.48 -21.46 -0.31
CA ARG A 392 5.38 -22.90 0.00
C ARG A 392 4.33 -23.50 -0.91
N THR A 393 4.68 -24.63 -1.51
CA THR A 393 3.84 -25.47 -2.38
C THR A 393 2.53 -25.96 -1.75
N ASP A 394 2.25 -25.60 -0.50
CA ASP A 394 1.29 -26.30 0.36
C ASP A 394 0.20 -25.38 0.94
N TYR A 395 0.11 -24.09 0.55
CA TYR A 395 -0.91 -23.19 1.09
C TYR A 395 -1.97 -22.68 0.10
N TRP A 396 -3.17 -23.26 0.25
CA TRP A 396 -4.51 -22.67 0.28
C TRP A 396 -4.75 -21.38 -0.52
N PHE A 397 -4.94 -21.51 -1.84
CA PHE A 397 -5.86 -20.65 -2.64
C PHE A 397 -7.34 -20.88 -2.29
N ASN A 398 -7.62 -21.40 -1.11
CA ASN A 398 -8.97 -21.78 -0.74
C ASN A 398 -9.76 -20.53 -0.40
N ARG A 399 -10.78 -20.30 -1.24
CA ARG A 399 -11.98 -19.48 -1.02
C ARG A 399 -11.97 -18.03 -1.52
N TRP A 400 -11.26 -17.73 -2.60
CA TRP A 400 -11.67 -16.62 -3.48
C TRP A 400 -12.40 -17.23 -4.67
N ASP A 401 -13.69 -16.94 -4.81
CA ASP A 401 -14.50 -17.30 -5.98
C ASP A 401 -14.10 -16.41 -7.16
N MET A 402 -12.85 -16.58 -7.61
CA MET A 402 -12.40 -16.04 -8.87
C MET A 402 -13.14 -16.82 -9.96
N SER A 403 -13.97 -16.11 -10.73
CA SER A 403 -14.73 -16.69 -11.84
C SER A 403 -13.86 -17.60 -12.70
N ALA A 404 -14.44 -18.61 -13.35
CA ALA A 404 -13.71 -19.66 -14.08
C ALA A 404 -12.68 -19.16 -15.13
N LYS A 405 -12.75 -17.89 -15.56
CA LYS A 405 -11.77 -17.23 -16.45
C LYS A 405 -10.46 -16.79 -15.76
N GLN A 406 -10.43 -16.64 -14.44
CA GLN A 406 -9.27 -16.09 -13.69
C GLN A 406 -8.37 -17.19 -13.07
N ARG A 407 -8.62 -18.47 -13.38
CA ARG A 407 -7.97 -19.62 -12.73
C ARG A 407 -6.51 -19.88 -13.11
N LYS A 408 -5.85 -19.02 -13.88
CA LYS A 408 -4.42 -19.16 -14.22
C LYS A 408 -3.56 -18.12 -13.50
N VAL A 409 -3.49 -18.24 -12.18
CA VAL A 409 -2.28 -17.83 -11.47
C VAL A 409 -1.31 -19.01 -11.63
N VAL A 410 -0.52 -19.00 -12.70
CA VAL A 410 0.46 -20.07 -12.93
C VAL A 410 1.62 -19.83 -11.97
N TYR A 411 1.71 -20.67 -10.94
CA TYR A 411 2.98 -21.00 -10.32
C TYR A 411 3.63 -22.03 -11.21
N ASP A 412 4.51 -21.60 -12.11
CA ASP A 412 5.21 -22.55 -12.94
C ASP A 412 6.33 -23.19 -12.11
N ASN A 413 5.96 -24.24 -11.38
CA ASN A 413 6.89 -25.10 -10.67
C ASN A 413 7.68 -26.03 -11.62
N GLN A 414 7.57 -25.87 -12.95
CA GLN A 414 8.53 -26.52 -13.85
C GLN A 414 9.85 -25.77 -13.79
N SER A 415 10.73 -26.32 -12.95
CA SER A 415 12.21 -26.34 -12.91
C SER A 415 13.00 -25.81 -14.12
N SER A 416 12.63 -24.68 -14.68
CA SER A 416 13.53 -23.84 -15.45
C SER A 416 13.98 -22.74 -14.50
N ASP A 417 15.28 -22.66 -14.27
CA ASP A 417 15.96 -21.57 -13.55
C ASP A 417 15.67 -20.16 -14.14
N ASP A 418 14.81 -20.09 -15.16
CA ASP A 418 14.45 -18.89 -15.92
C ASP A 418 13.15 -18.21 -15.47
N MET A 419 12.28 -18.86 -14.67
CA MET A 419 10.97 -18.25 -14.32
C MET A 419 10.72 -18.01 -12.84
N CYS A 420 11.35 -18.78 -11.95
CA CYS A 420 11.76 -18.23 -10.66
C CYS A 420 13.10 -17.56 -10.91
N PHE A 421 13.08 -16.33 -11.43
CA PHE A 421 14.30 -15.58 -11.75
C PHE A 421 15.34 -15.79 -10.64
N GLY A 422 16.39 -16.57 -10.94
CA GLY A 422 17.55 -16.69 -10.08
C GLY A 422 18.26 -15.34 -10.06
N PHE A 423 17.84 -14.43 -9.17
CA PHE A 423 18.36 -13.06 -9.06
C PHE A 423 19.76 -13.01 -8.41
N ARG A 424 20.74 -13.67 -9.02
CA ARG A 424 22.15 -13.46 -8.65
C ARG A 424 22.62 -12.02 -8.89
N LYS A 425 21.89 -11.21 -9.66
CA LYS A 425 22.19 -9.79 -9.89
C LYS A 425 20.87 -9.03 -9.95
N TYR A 426 20.46 -8.30 -8.91
CA TYR A 426 20.29 -6.85 -9.09
C TYR A 426 20.99 -6.38 -10.37
N TYR A 427 20.23 -5.86 -11.33
CA TYR A 427 20.83 -5.08 -12.40
C TYR A 427 21.30 -3.76 -11.75
N GLN A 428 22.35 -3.84 -10.92
CA GLN A 428 22.92 -2.68 -10.25
C GLN A 428 23.24 -1.60 -11.27
N ASN A 429 23.79 -2.05 -12.39
CA ASN A 429 24.01 -1.25 -13.57
C ASN A 429 22.72 -0.58 -14.08
N ASP A 430 21.58 -1.29 -14.13
CA ASP A 430 20.30 -0.69 -14.57
C ASP A 430 19.84 0.40 -13.59
N MET A 431 20.02 0.17 -12.28
CA MET A 431 19.66 1.18 -11.28
C MET A 431 20.62 2.37 -11.26
N GLU A 432 21.92 2.16 -11.45
CA GLU A 432 22.89 3.22 -11.68
C GLU A 432 22.54 4.04 -12.92
N ILE A 433 22.13 3.38 -14.02
CA ILE A 433 21.66 4.02 -15.24
C ILE A 433 20.39 4.85 -14.99
N ILE A 434 19.42 4.32 -14.24
CA ILE A 434 18.20 5.05 -13.85
C ILE A 434 18.58 6.28 -13.01
N MET A 435 19.44 6.12 -12.01
CA MET A 435 19.87 7.22 -11.14
C MET A 435 20.54 8.33 -11.94
N GLU A 436 21.45 7.98 -12.84
CA GLU A 436 22.09 8.96 -13.72
C GLU A 436 21.06 9.68 -14.60
N ARG A 437 20.05 8.96 -15.09
CA ARG A 437 19.04 9.53 -15.99
C ARG A 437 18.07 10.49 -15.31
N ILE A 438 17.75 10.27 -14.03
CA ILE A 438 16.84 11.15 -13.28
C ILE A 438 17.56 12.31 -12.60
N ARG A 439 18.88 12.22 -12.41
CA ARG A 439 19.69 13.13 -11.58
C ARG A 439 19.41 14.60 -11.87
N ASP A 440 19.58 15.03 -13.11
CA ASP A 440 19.44 16.44 -13.48
C ASP A 440 18.04 16.99 -13.19
N ASN A 441 17.01 16.17 -13.41
CA ASN A 441 15.63 16.60 -13.17
C ASN A 441 15.32 16.65 -11.67
N VAL A 442 15.78 15.67 -10.89
CA VAL A 442 15.69 15.70 -9.42
C VAL A 442 16.37 16.97 -8.87
N LEU A 443 17.61 17.24 -9.28
CA LEU A 443 18.35 18.44 -8.83
C LEU A 443 17.68 19.75 -9.25
N LYS A 444 17.01 19.78 -10.41
CA LYS A 444 16.25 20.93 -10.88
C LYS A 444 14.98 21.15 -10.05
N ILE A 445 14.21 20.09 -9.79
CA ILE A 445 12.96 20.17 -9.02
C ILE A 445 13.28 20.48 -7.56
N ARG A 446 14.30 19.85 -6.98
CA ARG A 446 14.79 20.13 -5.62
C ARG A 446 15.05 21.61 -5.40
N ARG A 447 15.81 22.24 -6.31
CA ARG A 447 16.09 23.68 -6.27
C ARG A 447 14.83 24.53 -6.41
N ARG A 448 13.89 24.13 -7.27
CA ARG A 448 12.62 24.85 -7.47
C ARG A 448 11.75 24.82 -6.21
N LEU A 449 11.76 23.71 -5.48
CA LEU A 449 10.92 23.50 -4.29
C LEU A 449 11.62 23.89 -2.99
N ASN A 450 12.86 24.39 -3.03
CA ASN A 450 13.68 24.72 -1.86
C ASN A 450 13.75 23.56 -0.83
N ILE A 451 13.83 22.32 -1.31
CA ILE A 451 13.98 21.15 -0.42
C ILE A 451 15.41 21.15 0.10
N SER A 452 15.56 21.23 1.42
CA SER A 452 16.84 21.15 2.13
C SER A 452 17.40 19.73 2.07
N GLN A 453 18.74 19.63 1.92
CA GLN A 453 19.46 18.36 2.02
C GLN A 453 19.51 17.81 3.45
#